data_AF-A0A8D8F4J9-F1
#
_entry.id   AF-A0A8D8F4J9-F1
#
_cell.length_a   1.000
_cell.length_b   1.000
_cell.length_c   1.000
_cell.angle_alpha   90.00
_cell.angle_beta   90.00
_cell.angle_gamma   90.00
#
_symmetry.space_group_name_H-M   'P 1'
#
loop_
_entity.id
_entity.type
_entity.pdbx_description
1 polymer ?
#
loop_
_entity_poly.entity_id
_entity_poly.type
_entity_poly.pdbx_seq_one_letter_code
_entity_poly.pdbx_strand_id
1 'polypeptide(L)'
;SDKALVFVDNHDNQRGHGAGGASIVTFWDARLYKMAVGFMLAHPYGFTRVMSSYRWDRNIVNGQDQNDWIGPPSNGDGSTKPVPINPDSTCGDNWVCEHRWRQIKNMVIFR
;
A
#
# COMPACT_ATOMS: atom_id res chain seq x y z
N SER A 1 -3.33 -19.87 -17.15
CA SER A 1 -2.16 -19.20 -16.55
C SER A 1 -2.66 -18.48 -15.32
N ASP A 2 -2.95 -19.23 -14.25
CA ASP A 2 -3.80 -18.75 -13.13
C ASP A 2 -3.20 -19.13 -11.78
N LYS A 3 -1.91 -19.52 -11.78
CA LYS A 3 -1.18 -19.96 -10.60
C LYS A 3 -0.45 -18.82 -9.88
N ALA A 4 -0.45 -17.62 -10.47
CA ALA A 4 0.27 -16.46 -9.95
C ALA A 4 -0.70 -15.43 -9.37
N LEU A 5 -0.53 -15.14 -8.08
CA LEU A 5 -1.09 -13.96 -7.42
C LEU A 5 0.01 -12.90 -7.40
N VAL A 6 -0.22 -11.77 -8.07
CA VAL A 6 0.78 -10.72 -8.25
C VAL A 6 0.40 -9.44 -7.52
N PHE A 7 1.40 -8.71 -7.04
CA PHE A 7 1.28 -7.44 -6.32
C PHE A 7 2.59 -6.65 -6.46
N VAL A 8 2.52 -5.33 -6.31
CA VAL A 8 3.72 -4.47 -6.28
C VAL A 8 4.37 -4.54 -4.90
N ASP A 9 3.57 -4.40 -3.85
CA ASP A 9 3.95 -4.49 -2.45
C ASP A 9 2.92 -5.32 -1.67
N ASN A 10 3.31 -5.77 -0.48
CA ASN A 10 2.43 -6.39 0.50
C ASN A 10 2.73 -5.81 1.89
N HIS A 11 1.99 -6.26 2.90
CA HIS A 11 2.09 -5.74 4.27
C HIS A 11 3.48 -5.93 4.90
N ASP A 12 4.24 -6.97 4.54
CA ASP A 12 5.57 -7.21 5.10
C ASP A 12 6.62 -6.36 4.36
N ASN A 13 6.71 -6.53 3.04
CA ASN A 13 7.77 -5.92 2.25
C ASN A 13 7.64 -4.41 2.06
N GLN A 14 6.47 -3.82 2.30
CA GLN A 14 6.32 -2.37 2.33
C GLN A 14 7.00 -1.70 3.55
N ARG A 15 7.49 -2.49 4.51
CA ARG A 15 8.24 -2.04 5.69
C ARG A 15 9.77 -2.12 5.50
N GLY A 16 10.22 -2.47 4.29
CA GLY A 16 11.64 -2.50 3.95
C GLY A 16 12.37 -3.80 4.34
N HIS A 17 11.70 -4.72 5.03
CA HIS A 17 12.16 -6.08 5.28
C HIS A 17 11.29 -7.09 4.51
N GLY A 18 11.83 -8.25 4.14
CA GLY A 18 11.10 -9.27 3.38
C GLY A 18 11.54 -9.37 1.91
N ALA A 19 10.75 -10.07 1.09
CA ALA A 19 11.11 -10.36 -0.30
C ALA A 19 11.19 -9.07 -1.14
N GLY A 20 12.38 -8.81 -1.70
CA GLY A 20 12.69 -7.62 -2.49
C GLY A 20 13.33 -6.46 -1.71
N GLY A 21 13.27 -6.47 -0.38
CA GLY A 21 13.89 -5.46 0.49
C GLY A 21 13.63 -4.02 0.03
N ALA A 22 14.69 -3.21 -0.04
CA ALA A 22 14.63 -1.80 -0.42
C ALA A 22 14.20 -1.52 -1.88
N SER A 23 14.06 -2.54 -2.73
CA SER A 23 13.61 -2.35 -4.13
C SER A 23 12.09 -2.23 -4.25
N ILE A 24 11.35 -2.60 -3.21
CA ILE A 24 9.89 -2.57 -3.21
C ILE A 24 9.40 -1.12 -3.17
N VAL A 25 8.59 -0.76 -4.15
CA VAL A 25 7.98 0.57 -4.24
C VAL A 25 6.65 0.55 -3.48
N THR A 26 6.43 1.53 -2.61
CA THR A 26 5.27 1.57 -1.69
C THR A 26 4.50 2.88 -1.82
N PHE A 27 3.41 3.06 -1.06
CA PHE A 27 2.70 4.34 -1.03
C PHE A 27 3.58 5.53 -0.57
N TRP A 28 4.67 5.28 0.17
CA TRP A 28 5.65 6.31 0.52
C TRP A 28 6.34 6.90 -0.72
N ASP A 29 6.44 6.12 -1.79
CA ASP A 29 7.01 6.46 -3.08
C ASP A 29 5.91 6.75 -4.12
N ALA A 30 4.87 7.49 -3.70
CA ALA A 30 3.57 7.56 -4.38
C ALA A 30 3.62 7.75 -5.90
N ARG A 31 4.55 8.56 -6.43
CA ARG A 31 4.69 8.77 -7.88
C ARG A 31 5.09 7.49 -8.61
N LEU A 32 6.16 6.83 -8.15
CA LEU A 32 6.65 5.59 -8.74
C LEU A 32 5.66 4.44 -8.49
N TYR A 33 5.05 4.42 -7.31
CA TYR A 33 4.07 3.40 -6.95
C TYR A 33 2.87 3.38 -7.90
N LYS A 34 2.32 4.55 -8.21
CA LYS A 34 1.22 4.67 -9.19
C LYS A 34 1.62 4.20 -10.59
N MET A 35 2.87 4.40 -11.00
CA MET A 35 3.37 3.89 -12.28
C MET A 35 3.50 2.36 -12.26
N ALA A 36 4.08 1.80 -11.20
CA ALA A 36 4.26 0.35 -11.04
C ALA A 36 2.92 -0.39 -10.98
N VAL A 37 1.97 0.08 -10.16
CA VAL A 37 0.61 -0.48 -10.08
C VAL A 37 -0.14 -0.33 -11.40
N GLY A 38 0.02 0.82 -12.09
CA GLY A 38 -0.57 1.02 -13.41
C GLY A 38 -0.07 -0.01 -14.42
N PHE A 39 1.24 -0.26 -14.48
CA PHE A 39 1.80 -1.29 -15.35
C PHE A 39 1.31 -2.69 -14.98
N MET A 40 1.32 -3.04 -13.68
CA MET A 40 0.82 -4.33 -13.18
C MET A 40 -0.64 -4.58 -13.60
N LEU A 41 -1.51 -3.58 -13.45
CA LEU A 41 -2.93 -3.70 -13.79
C LEU A 41 -3.19 -3.76 -15.30
N ALA A 42 -2.39 -3.04 -16.11
CA ALA A 42 -2.49 -3.07 -17.56
C ALA A 42 -1.96 -4.38 -18.19
N HIS A 43 -1.05 -5.08 -17.52
CA HIS A 43 -0.39 -6.27 -18.07
C HIS A 43 -1.19 -7.57 -17.76
N PRO A 44 -1.41 -8.49 -18.72
CA PRO A 44 -2.34 -9.61 -18.54
C PRO A 44 -1.86 -10.73 -17.60
N TYR A 45 -0.64 -10.63 -17.07
CA TYR A 45 -0.03 -11.69 -16.26
C TYR A 45 -0.62 -11.75 -14.85
N GLY A 46 -1.09 -12.94 -14.45
CA GLY A 46 -1.49 -13.27 -13.09
C GLY A 46 -2.81 -12.63 -12.62
N PHE A 47 -3.24 -13.04 -11.43
CA PHE A 47 -4.35 -12.41 -10.72
C PHE A 47 -3.80 -11.30 -9.83
N THR A 48 -4.23 -10.06 -10.06
CA THR A 48 -3.65 -8.87 -9.43
C THR A 48 -4.30 -8.57 -8.08
N ARG A 49 -3.48 -8.33 -7.06
CA ARG A 49 -3.89 -7.80 -5.76
C ARG A 49 -3.32 -6.40 -5.57
N VAL A 50 -4.19 -5.45 -5.26
CA VAL A 50 -3.83 -4.06 -4.93
C VAL A 50 -3.69 -3.94 -3.41
N MET A 51 -2.57 -3.40 -2.93
CA MET A 51 -2.38 -3.12 -1.51
C MET A 51 -3.18 -1.87 -1.10
N SER A 52 -3.67 -1.86 0.13
CA SER A 52 -4.27 -0.68 0.75
C SER A 52 -3.79 -0.58 2.19
N SER A 53 -3.13 0.52 2.51
CA SER A 53 -2.27 0.63 3.68
C SER A 53 -2.81 1.64 4.69
N TYR A 54 -2.08 1.75 5.79
CA TYR A 54 -2.17 2.83 6.76
C TYR A 54 -0.78 3.48 6.92
N ARG A 55 -0.75 4.72 7.39
CA ARG A 55 0.49 5.40 7.77
C ARG A 55 0.88 5.02 9.19
N TRP A 56 2.17 4.83 9.39
CA TRP A 56 2.82 4.78 10.69
C TRP A 56 3.97 5.78 10.69
N ASP A 57 4.54 6.04 11.86
CA ASP A 57 5.69 6.94 12.02
C ASP A 57 6.98 6.24 11.55
N ARG A 58 7.13 6.08 10.23
CA ARG A 58 8.26 5.36 9.63
C ARG A 58 9.58 6.06 9.95
N ASN A 59 10.53 5.33 10.54
CA ASN A 59 11.81 5.87 10.98
C ASN A 59 12.98 4.99 10.51
N ILE A 60 13.58 5.37 9.38
CA ILE A 60 14.69 4.62 8.79
C ILE A 60 16.01 5.01 9.46
N VAL A 61 16.61 4.08 10.20
CA VAL A 61 17.94 4.20 10.80
C VAL A 61 18.81 3.07 10.28
N ASN A 62 19.97 3.40 9.69
CA ASN A 62 20.90 2.43 9.09
C ASN A 62 20.24 1.48 8.07
N GLY A 63 19.27 1.98 7.30
CA GLY A 63 18.57 1.20 6.28
C GLY A 63 17.42 0.32 6.79
N GLN A 64 17.10 0.36 8.08
CA GLN A 64 15.99 -0.39 8.68
C GLN A 64 14.99 0.57 9.33
N ASP A 65 13.69 0.29 9.15
CA ASP A 65 12.64 0.99 9.87
C ASP A 65 12.60 0.53 11.33
N GLN A 66 12.91 1.40 12.27
CA GLN A 66 12.84 1.11 13.71
C GLN A 66 11.39 1.00 14.21
N ASN A 67 10.42 1.43 13.40
CA ASN A 67 9.01 1.50 13.71
C ASN A 67 8.16 0.58 12.80
N ASP A 68 8.77 -0.43 12.17
CA ASP A 68 8.09 -1.40 11.31
C ASP A 68 6.99 -2.20 12.02
N TRP A 69 7.12 -2.36 13.34
CA TRP A 69 6.19 -3.07 14.22
C TRP A 69 4.87 -2.33 14.48
N ILE A 70 4.75 -1.05 14.09
CA ILE A 70 3.56 -0.25 14.41
C ILE A 70 2.31 -0.83 13.70
N GLY A 71 1.32 -1.15 14.52
CA GLY A 71 0.00 -1.63 14.11
C GLY A 71 -0.87 -0.57 13.42
N PRO A 72 -2.12 -0.92 13.07
CA PRO A 72 -3.03 0.01 12.40
C PRO A 72 -3.36 1.24 13.26
N PRO A 73 -3.93 2.30 12.68
CA PRO A 73 -4.46 3.43 13.44
C PRO A 73 -5.41 2.92 14.52
N SER A 74 -5.06 3.17 15.79
CA SER A 74 -5.74 2.56 16.93
C SER A 74 -6.10 3.61 17.99
N ASN A 75 -7.14 3.34 18.76
CA ASN A 75 -7.51 4.08 19.96
C ASN A 75 -6.60 3.68 21.13
N GLY A 76 -6.64 4.44 22.22
CA GLY A 76 -5.82 4.16 23.41
C GLY A 76 -6.11 2.81 24.10
N ASP A 77 -7.26 2.19 23.80
CA ASP A 77 -7.66 0.87 24.28
C ASP A 77 -7.20 -0.29 23.37
N GLY A 78 -6.47 0.02 22.28
CA GLY A 78 -6.00 -0.97 21.31
C GLY A 78 -7.00 -1.36 20.23
N SER A 79 -8.23 -0.82 20.26
CA SER A 79 -9.18 -1.01 19.16
C SER A 79 -8.74 -0.27 17.90
N THR A 80 -8.97 -0.86 16.73
CA THR A 80 -8.64 -0.21 15.44
C THR A 80 -9.64 0.90 15.13
N LYS A 81 -9.14 2.07 14.70
CA LYS A 81 -9.94 3.22 14.32
C LYS A 81 -10.79 2.94 13.07
N PRO A 82 -11.96 3.59 12.94
CA PRO A 82 -12.73 3.54 11.69
C PRO A 82 -11.93 4.14 10.52
N VAL A 83 -12.44 3.92 9.31
CA VAL A 83 -11.90 4.51 8.07
C VAL A 83 -12.82 5.65 7.62
N PRO A 84 -12.65 6.89 8.11
CA PRO A 84 -13.47 8.00 7.66
C PRO A 84 -13.18 8.31 6.18
N ILE A 85 -14.23 8.61 5.41
CA ILE A 85 -14.11 8.99 4.00
C ILE A 85 -14.28 10.50 3.89
N ASN A 86 -13.27 11.16 3.34
CA ASN A 86 -13.26 12.59 3.12
C ASN A 86 -14.12 12.97 1.90
N PRO A 87 -14.57 14.25 1.77
CA PRO A 87 -15.35 14.70 0.62
C PRO A 87 -14.67 14.49 -0.74
N ASP A 88 -13.33 14.49 -0.78
CA ASP A 88 -12.54 14.21 -1.98
C ASP A 88 -12.35 12.71 -2.27
N SER A 89 -13.09 11.85 -1.55
CA SER A 89 -13.01 10.38 -1.59
C SER A 89 -11.71 9.76 -1.08
N THR A 90 -10.79 10.55 -0.50
CA THR A 90 -9.65 10.00 0.25
C THR A 90 -10.09 9.48 1.61
N CYS A 91 -9.21 8.78 2.32
CA CYS A 91 -9.46 8.35 3.69
C CYS A 91 -8.76 9.26 4.70
N GLY A 92 -9.37 9.45 5.86
CA GLY A 92 -8.77 10.11 7.02
C GLY A 92 -8.14 9.13 8.01
N ASP A 93 -7.80 9.60 9.20
CA ASP A 93 -7.26 8.80 10.31
C ASP A 93 -6.08 7.90 9.93
N ASN A 94 -5.14 8.44 9.17
CA ASN A 94 -3.92 7.77 8.70
C ASN A 94 -4.15 6.57 7.75
N TRP A 95 -5.38 6.24 7.38
CA TRP A 95 -5.64 5.28 6.31
C TRP A 95 -5.19 5.86 4.97
N VAL A 96 -4.38 5.12 4.22
CA VAL A 96 -3.80 5.60 2.95
C VAL A 96 -4.80 5.44 1.81
N CYS A 97 -5.49 4.29 1.77
CA CYS A 97 -6.51 3.96 0.78
C CYS A 97 -6.03 4.13 -0.67
N GLU A 98 -4.89 3.53 -1.03
CA GLU A 98 -4.34 3.52 -2.39
C GLU A 98 -5.38 3.04 -3.41
N HIS A 99 -6.24 2.09 -3.03
CA HIS A 99 -7.36 1.60 -3.83
C HIS A 99 -8.39 2.68 -4.21
N ARG A 100 -8.40 3.84 -3.54
CA ARG A 100 -9.25 5.00 -3.85
C ARG A 100 -8.55 6.07 -4.67
N TRP A 101 -7.22 5.99 -4.82
CA TRP A 101 -6.48 6.95 -5.64
C TRP A 101 -6.95 6.84 -7.08
N ARG A 102 -7.31 7.97 -7.69
CA ARG A 102 -7.86 8.01 -9.06
C ARG A 102 -7.03 7.19 -10.06
N GLN A 103 -5.70 7.30 -9.97
CA GLN A 103 -4.75 6.61 -10.84
C GLN A 103 -4.78 5.09 -10.68
N ILE A 104 -5.10 4.57 -9.49
CA ILE A 104 -5.16 3.13 -9.21
C ILE A 104 -6.59 2.62 -9.45
N LYS A 105 -7.60 3.29 -8.89
CA LYS A 105 -9.02 2.93 -9.07
C LYS A 105 -9.40 2.82 -10.55
N ASN A 106 -8.99 3.78 -11.37
CA ASN A 106 -9.31 3.74 -12.81
C ASN A 106 -8.57 2.61 -13.54
N MET A 107 -7.36 2.23 -13.08
CA MET A 107 -6.62 1.11 -13.66
C MET A 107 -7.18 -0.24 -13.24
N VAL A 108 -7.83 -0.34 -12.08
CA VAL A 108 -8.60 -1.54 -11.71
C VAL A 108 -9.79 -1.73 -12.65
N ILE A 109 -10.47 -0.64 -13.03
CA ILE A 109 -11.58 -0.67 -14.02
C ILE A 109 -11.06 -0.99 -15.42
N PHE A 110 -9.85 -0.55 -15.76
CA PHE A 110 -9.24 -0.78 -17.07
C PHE A 110 -8.91 -2.26 -17.34
N ARG A 111 -8.56 -3.02 -16.30
CA ARG A 111 -8.10 -4.42 -16.41
C ARG A 111 -9.21 -5.37 -16.87
#